data_AF-A0A534WWI4-F1
#
_entry.id   AF-A0A534WWI4-F1
#
_cell.length_a   1.000
_cell.length_b   1.000
_cell.length_c   1.000
_cell.angle_alpha   90.00
_cell.angle_beta   90.00
_cell.angle_gamma   90.00
#
_symmetry.space_group_name_H-M   'P 1'
#
loop_
_entity.id
_entity.type
_entity.pdbx_description
1 polymer ?
#
loop_
_entity_poly.entity_id
_entity_poly.type
_entity_poly.pdbx_seq_one_letter_code
_entity_poly.pdbx_strand_id
1 'polypeptide(L)'
;MVFVQPFAIDFRYETEHVIAFCSGHPEYEAVEAFIARRSNRGPRIRAILTRHDMSQVDHINEGEVVRERRAIDPTRETYHAPIAFEQTTAGALRDSVLRFSSYKGETIVLELVAAFPADPAFGGLTDPQGHAPDVLPVMWRSASAVAARATRVTIDDVPYPIPVFVETADLVGMKAFYTRGFAVGIVRTRGVELDLVAAPAEMTVGQRWSYRQGGRRVDYEIAEREGDRVVIRRTPGKSETIHAHVSDDGLRIGRITLASGSETSSTLSVDFDPFLPAPARRASGVDPISTFCIGIDDHTSLVTGSVMPVETGFELVPVEPVWARSRAIDLRLTQDGNTLRLRSSISRAGSAGGIASCIHGTRRPRNA
;
A
#
# COMPACT_ATOMS: atom_id res chain seq x y z
N MET A 1 -17.28 -26.77 -1.33
CA MET A 1 -16.62 -25.82 -2.26
C MET A 1 -15.59 -24.99 -1.50
N VAL A 2 -14.36 -24.88 -1.99
CA VAL A 2 -13.26 -24.15 -1.34
C VAL A 2 -13.23 -22.70 -1.83
N PHE A 3 -13.03 -21.73 -0.92
CA PHE A 3 -12.92 -20.30 -1.23
C PHE A 3 -11.68 -19.72 -0.55
N VAL A 4 -10.80 -19.06 -1.29
CA VAL A 4 -9.63 -18.40 -0.70
C VAL A 4 -9.63 -16.95 -1.16
N GLN A 5 -9.55 -16.01 -0.22
CA GLN A 5 -9.23 -14.62 -0.54
C GLN A 5 -7.77 -14.59 -1.06
N PRO A 6 -7.52 -14.11 -2.28
CA PRO A 6 -6.23 -14.34 -2.95
C PRO A 6 -5.16 -13.27 -2.67
N PHE A 7 -5.47 -12.17 -1.98
CA PHE A 7 -4.56 -11.03 -1.85
C PHE A 7 -4.26 -10.64 -0.40
N ALA A 8 -2.98 -10.60 -0.06
CA ALA A 8 -2.54 -10.00 1.19
C ALA A 8 -2.51 -8.47 1.09
N ILE A 9 -3.64 -7.80 1.32
CA ILE A 9 -3.74 -6.34 1.20
C ILE A 9 -3.63 -5.67 2.58
N ASP A 10 -2.74 -4.68 2.69
CA ASP A 10 -2.72 -3.74 3.82
C ASP A 10 -3.18 -2.37 3.35
N PHE A 11 -4.10 -1.75 4.09
CA PHE A 11 -4.65 -0.45 3.71
C PHE A 11 -4.79 0.45 4.93
N ARG A 12 -4.27 1.67 4.82
CA ARG A 12 -4.36 2.71 5.85
C ARG A 12 -4.55 4.07 5.21
N TYR A 13 -5.38 4.88 5.84
CA TYR A 13 -5.46 6.31 5.59
C TYR A 13 -4.68 7.04 6.68
N GLU A 14 -3.64 7.76 6.30
CA GLU A 14 -2.84 8.60 7.19
C GLU A 14 -3.33 10.04 7.03
N THR A 15 -3.59 10.73 8.12
CA THR A 15 -4.15 12.09 8.08
C THR A 15 -3.17 13.09 7.50
N GLU A 16 -1.88 12.89 7.79
CA GLU A 16 -0.79 13.76 7.37
C GLU A 16 0.43 12.91 6.99
N HIS A 17 1.24 13.46 6.09
CA HIS A 17 2.50 12.88 5.67
C HIS A 17 3.51 14.00 5.43
N VAL A 18 4.73 13.79 5.89
CA VAL A 18 5.86 14.69 5.64
C VAL A 18 7.04 13.88 5.14
N ILE A 19 7.77 14.42 4.17
CA ILE A 19 9.01 13.81 3.69
C ILE A 19 9.99 14.91 3.31
N ALA A 20 11.28 14.72 3.61
CA ALA A 20 12.36 15.57 3.15
C ALA A 20 13.52 14.71 2.65
N PHE A 21 13.98 15.00 1.43
CA PHE A 21 15.19 14.40 0.89
C PHE A 21 16.40 15.22 1.33
N CYS A 22 17.48 14.55 1.69
CA CYS A 22 18.71 15.20 2.14
C CYS A 22 19.90 14.69 1.35
N SER A 23 20.95 15.51 1.27
CA SER A 23 22.19 15.21 0.57
C SER A 23 23.38 15.28 1.53
N GLY A 24 24.44 14.54 1.23
CA GLY A 24 25.68 14.56 2.00
C GLY A 24 25.70 13.64 3.23
N HIS A 25 24.57 13.06 3.67
CA HIS A 25 24.61 12.02 4.70
C HIS A 25 25.22 10.74 4.13
N PRO A 26 26.12 10.04 4.86
CA PRO A 26 26.77 8.82 4.36
C PRO A 26 25.84 7.61 4.16
N GLU A 27 24.56 7.70 4.53
CA GLU A 27 23.66 6.55 4.58
C GLU A 27 22.23 6.90 4.16
N TYR A 28 21.66 7.95 4.76
CA TYR A 28 20.28 8.33 4.52
C TYR A 28 20.13 9.27 3.33
N GLU A 29 19.08 9.06 2.55
CA GLU A 29 18.67 9.96 1.46
C GLU A 29 17.37 10.72 1.78
N ALA A 30 16.56 10.22 2.71
CA ALA A 30 15.31 10.88 3.10
C ALA A 30 14.88 10.56 4.54
N VAL A 31 14.20 11.54 5.14
CA VAL A 31 13.44 11.41 6.39
C VAL A 31 11.96 11.59 6.06
N GLU A 32 11.15 10.60 6.37
CA GLU A 32 9.71 10.58 6.09
C GLU A 32 8.92 10.28 7.37
N ALA A 33 7.70 10.77 7.48
CA ALA A 33 6.75 10.32 8.49
C ALA A 33 5.31 10.31 7.98
N PHE A 34 4.60 9.25 8.38
CA PHE A 34 3.15 9.11 8.27
C PHE A 34 2.52 9.33 9.64
N ILE A 35 1.49 10.17 9.70
CA ILE A 35 0.80 10.55 10.92
C ILE A 35 -0.68 10.22 10.76
N ALA A 36 -1.20 9.34 11.63
CA ALA A 36 -2.63 9.11 11.82
C ALA A 36 -3.08 9.76 13.12
N ARG A 37 -3.81 10.88 13.00
CA ARG A 37 -4.51 11.50 14.13
C ARG A 37 -5.69 10.64 14.58
N ARG A 38 -5.94 10.70 15.88
CA ARG A 38 -6.92 9.84 16.57
C ARG A 38 -7.67 10.68 17.60
N SER A 39 -8.96 10.44 17.76
CA SER A 39 -9.83 11.25 18.62
C SER A 39 -9.49 11.10 20.11
N ASN A 40 -9.18 9.88 20.56
CA ASN A 40 -9.09 9.55 21.99
C ASN A 40 -7.68 9.16 22.47
N ARG A 41 -6.64 9.37 21.65
CA ARG A 41 -5.24 9.07 21.99
C ARG A 41 -4.31 9.90 21.13
N GLY A 42 -3.03 10.01 21.53
CA GLY A 42 -2.01 10.66 20.72
C GLY A 42 -1.91 10.09 19.30
N PRO A 43 -1.32 10.79 18.33
CA PRO A 43 -1.21 10.31 16.96
C PRO A 43 -0.41 9.00 16.89
N ARG A 44 -0.79 8.10 15.97
CA ARG A 44 0.10 7.01 15.55
C ARG A 44 1.07 7.60 14.55
N ILE A 45 2.37 7.46 14.80
CA ILE A 45 3.41 8.00 13.92
C ILE A 45 4.31 6.84 13.48
N ARG A 46 4.54 6.77 12.17
CA ARG A 46 5.57 5.95 11.56
C ARG A 46 6.55 6.86 10.85
N ALA A 47 7.71 7.07 11.43
CA ALA A 47 8.84 7.68 10.75
C ALA A 47 9.59 6.62 9.94
N ILE A 48 10.21 7.02 8.83
CA ILE A 48 10.98 6.16 7.95
C ILE A 48 12.28 6.89 7.61
N LEU A 49 13.40 6.19 7.79
CA LEU A 49 14.67 6.59 7.22
C LEU A 49 14.90 5.77 5.95
N THR A 50 15.00 6.44 4.82
CA THR A 50 15.34 5.81 3.55
C THR A 50 16.84 5.92 3.32
N ARG A 51 17.50 4.80 2.99
CA ARG A 51 18.92 4.74 2.68
C ARG A 51 19.17 4.91 1.18
N HIS A 52 20.40 5.25 0.79
CA HIS A 52 20.81 5.39 -0.62
C HIS A 52 20.58 4.15 -1.50
N ASP A 53 20.49 2.97 -0.90
CA ASP A 53 20.19 1.71 -1.60
C ASP A 53 18.68 1.43 -1.73
N MET A 54 17.84 2.42 -1.43
CA MET A 54 16.37 2.35 -1.41
C MET A 54 15.79 1.45 -0.32
N SER A 55 16.64 0.84 0.53
CA SER A 55 16.17 0.17 1.73
C SER A 55 15.65 1.21 2.73
N GLN A 56 14.75 0.77 3.60
CA GLN A 56 14.04 1.67 4.50
C GLN A 56 13.94 1.04 5.89
N VAL A 57 14.14 1.88 6.90
CA VAL A 57 14.01 1.52 8.31
C VAL A 57 12.81 2.26 8.89
N ASP A 58 11.81 1.52 9.37
CA ASP A 58 10.61 2.06 9.98
C ASP A 58 10.85 2.30 11.48
N HIS A 59 10.43 3.45 12.01
CA HIS A 59 10.36 3.78 13.43
C HIS A 59 8.91 4.08 13.79
N ILE A 60 8.36 3.38 14.78
CA ILE A 60 6.94 3.48 15.15
C ILE A 60 6.80 3.74 16.64
N ASN A 61 5.93 4.69 17.00
CA ASN A 61 5.68 5.08 18.39
C ASN A 61 4.78 4.13 19.20
N GLU A 62 4.44 2.96 18.65
CA GLU A 62 3.59 1.95 19.27
C GLU A 62 4.23 0.57 19.22
N GLY A 63 4.71 0.08 20.36
CA GLY A 63 5.42 -1.20 20.45
C GLY A 63 4.61 -2.41 19.99
N GLU A 64 3.28 -2.40 20.17
CA GLU A 64 2.42 -3.49 19.71
C GLU A 64 2.40 -3.61 18.18
N VAL A 65 2.28 -2.46 17.50
CA VAL A 65 2.31 -2.37 16.03
C VAL A 65 3.65 -2.85 15.48
N VAL A 66 4.76 -2.54 16.18
CA VAL A 66 6.09 -3.04 15.81
C VAL A 66 6.15 -4.56 15.89
N ARG A 67 5.65 -5.17 16.97
CA ARG A 67 5.60 -6.63 17.12
C ARG A 67 4.77 -7.29 16.01
N GLU A 68 3.60 -6.72 15.71
CA GLU A 68 2.73 -7.23 14.64
C GLU A 68 3.39 -7.13 13.27
N ARG A 69 4.03 -6.00 12.96
CA ARG A 69 4.74 -5.81 11.68
C ARG A 69 5.90 -6.78 11.51
N ARG A 70 6.75 -6.94 12.53
CA ARG A 70 7.87 -7.90 12.50
C ARG A 70 7.40 -9.35 12.37
N ALA A 71 6.23 -9.69 12.92
CA ALA A 71 5.65 -11.02 12.77
C ALA A 71 5.13 -11.28 11.34
N ILE A 72 4.68 -10.24 10.64
CA ILE A 72 4.19 -10.31 9.25
C ILE A 72 5.35 -10.28 8.25
N ASP A 73 6.34 -9.44 8.52
CA ASP A 73 7.45 -9.12 7.63
C ASP A 73 8.73 -8.98 8.47
N PRO A 74 9.41 -10.10 8.76
CA PRO A 74 10.59 -10.11 9.61
C PRO A 74 11.84 -9.54 8.92
N THR A 75 11.80 -9.33 7.59
CA THR A 75 12.93 -8.79 6.82
C THR A 75 12.93 -7.26 6.79
N ARG A 76 11.77 -6.61 6.96
CA ARG A 76 11.67 -5.16 7.08
C ARG A 76 12.16 -4.68 8.45
N GLU A 77 13.27 -3.93 8.45
CA GLU A 77 13.78 -3.26 9.64
C GLU A 77 12.74 -2.30 10.23
N THR A 78 12.17 -2.67 11.38
CA THR A 78 11.11 -1.90 12.05
C THR A 78 11.45 -1.79 13.53
N TYR A 79 11.53 -0.59 14.09
CA TYR A 79 11.91 -0.35 15.49
C TYR A 79 10.82 0.43 16.24
N HIS A 80 10.73 0.19 17.54
CA HIS A 80 9.95 1.05 18.41
C HIS A 80 10.80 2.26 18.80
N ALA A 81 10.26 3.47 18.65
CA ALA A 81 10.89 4.71 19.09
C ALA A 81 9.81 5.69 19.57
N PRO A 82 10.02 6.41 20.69
CA PRO A 82 9.24 7.61 20.98
C PRO A 82 9.42 8.62 19.84
N ILE A 83 8.31 9.16 19.35
CA ILE A 83 8.31 10.15 18.26
C ILE A 83 7.49 11.34 18.71
N ALA A 84 8.10 12.52 18.70
CA ALA A 84 7.40 13.79 18.87
C ALA A 84 7.06 14.35 17.49
N PHE A 85 5.81 14.79 17.33
CA PHE A 85 5.35 15.49 16.15
C PHE A 85 4.53 16.70 16.59
N GLU A 86 5.07 17.87 16.33
CA GLU A 86 4.44 19.15 16.62
C GLU A 86 4.05 19.81 15.31
N GLN A 87 2.90 20.48 15.29
CA GLN A 87 2.46 21.20 14.12
C GLN A 87 1.89 22.55 14.54
N THR A 88 2.43 23.61 13.95
CA THR A 88 1.89 24.96 14.09
C THR A 88 1.23 25.36 12.77
N THR A 89 0.40 26.40 12.83
CA THR A 89 -0.36 26.85 11.66
C THR A 89 -0.41 28.35 11.68
N ALA A 90 0.20 28.96 10.67
CA ALA A 90 0.15 30.39 10.41
C ALA A 90 -0.77 30.61 9.21
N GLY A 91 -2.03 30.98 9.48
CA GLY A 91 -3.06 31.05 8.44
C GLY A 91 -3.36 29.67 7.84
N ALA A 92 -3.05 29.48 6.55
CA ALA A 92 -3.24 28.21 5.85
C ALA A 92 -1.93 27.40 5.67
N LEU A 93 -0.79 27.95 6.10
CA LEU A 93 0.51 27.28 6.05
C LEU A 93 0.69 26.35 7.25
N ARG A 94 1.39 25.25 7.01
CA ARG A 94 1.70 24.24 8.03
C ARG A 94 3.20 24.17 8.23
N ASP A 95 3.59 24.34 9.48
CA ASP A 95 4.95 24.08 9.92
C ASP A 95 4.90 22.86 10.82
N SER A 96 5.74 21.87 10.52
CA SER A 96 5.76 20.58 11.21
C SER A 96 7.14 20.31 11.73
N VAL A 97 7.23 19.82 12.96
CA VAL A 97 8.49 19.39 13.55
C VAL A 97 8.37 17.94 14.00
N LEU A 98 9.15 17.08 13.37
CA LEU A 98 9.29 15.66 13.70
C LEU A 98 10.61 15.46 14.44
N ARG A 99 10.57 14.79 15.60
CA ARG A 99 11.77 14.42 16.37
C ARG A 99 11.70 12.97 16.85
N PHE A 100 12.76 12.21 16.63
CA PHE A 100 12.90 10.84 17.14
C PHE A 100 14.36 10.39 17.18
N SER A 101 14.64 9.33 17.94
CA SER A 101 15.93 8.65 17.90
C SER A 101 15.92 7.54 16.84
N SER A 102 16.95 7.52 15.99
CA SER A 102 17.17 6.49 14.99
C SER A 102 17.45 5.13 15.64
N TYR A 103 17.52 4.08 14.83
CA TYR A 103 17.85 2.74 15.29
C TYR A 103 19.32 2.62 15.75
N LYS A 104 20.15 3.62 15.41
CA LYS A 104 21.55 3.77 15.84
C LYS A 104 21.71 4.71 17.04
N GLY A 105 20.61 5.29 17.54
CA GLY A 105 20.63 6.28 18.61
C GLY A 105 20.88 7.72 18.17
N GLU A 106 20.95 7.98 16.85
CA GLU A 106 21.10 9.34 16.31
C GLU A 106 19.82 10.14 16.54
N THR A 107 19.94 11.42 16.88
CA THR A 107 18.79 12.32 17.02
C THR A 107 18.40 12.86 15.66
N ILE A 108 17.21 12.48 15.18
CA ILE A 108 16.67 12.95 13.90
C ILE A 108 15.68 14.08 14.16
N VAL A 109 15.88 15.21 13.48
CA VAL A 109 14.93 16.33 13.48
C VAL A 109 14.62 16.75 12.05
N LEU A 110 13.33 16.79 11.70
CA LEU A 110 12.82 17.40 10.48
C LEU A 110 11.93 18.58 10.86
N GLU A 111 12.35 19.79 10.50
CA GLU A 111 11.58 21.02 10.59
C GLU A 111 11.09 21.39 9.20
N LEU A 112 9.84 21.08 8.89
CA LEU A 112 9.23 21.34 7.59
C LEU A 112 8.38 22.60 7.63
N VAL A 113 8.66 23.54 6.73
CA VAL A 113 7.87 24.76 6.53
C VAL A 113 7.23 24.68 5.15
N ALA A 114 5.89 24.63 5.07
CA ALA A 114 5.21 24.59 3.78
C ALA A 114 5.36 25.92 3.02
N ALA A 115 5.70 25.88 1.73
CA ALA A 115 5.83 27.10 0.92
C ALA A 115 4.47 27.74 0.57
N PHE A 116 3.41 26.93 0.55
CA PHE A 116 2.03 27.33 0.31
C PHE A 116 1.07 26.30 0.95
N PRO A 117 -0.24 26.60 1.09
CA PRO A 117 -1.19 25.65 1.64
C PRO A 117 -1.32 24.37 0.81
N ALA A 118 -1.53 23.22 1.43
CA ALA A 118 -1.72 21.97 0.68
C ALA A 118 -2.91 22.07 -0.29
N ASP A 119 -2.64 21.88 -1.59
CA ASP A 119 -3.60 22.04 -2.67
C ASP A 119 -3.95 20.66 -3.28
N PRO A 120 -5.24 20.31 -3.44
CA PRO A 120 -5.66 19.11 -4.15
C PRO A 120 -5.13 19.00 -5.59
N ALA A 121 -4.83 20.12 -6.26
CA ALA A 121 -4.22 20.13 -7.59
C ALA A 121 -2.82 19.50 -7.61
N PHE A 122 -2.13 19.46 -6.46
CA PHE A 122 -0.85 18.78 -6.28
C PHE A 122 -0.97 17.41 -5.59
N GLY A 123 -2.19 16.95 -5.33
CA GLY A 123 -2.49 15.59 -4.91
C GLY A 123 -2.30 14.57 -6.04
N GLY A 124 -2.85 13.39 -5.88
CA GLY A 124 -2.87 12.35 -6.90
C GLY A 124 -2.12 11.07 -6.53
N LEU A 125 -2.10 10.15 -7.51
CA LEU A 125 -1.40 8.88 -7.43
C LEU A 125 0.11 9.12 -7.36
N THR A 126 0.78 8.42 -6.45
CA THR A 126 2.21 8.59 -6.19
C THR A 126 2.99 7.43 -6.78
N ASP A 127 3.97 7.75 -7.61
CA ASP A 127 4.99 6.79 -8.06
C ASP A 127 5.90 6.43 -6.87
N PRO A 128 6.05 5.15 -6.51
CA PRO A 128 6.95 4.73 -5.45
C PRO A 128 8.44 4.89 -5.79
N GLN A 129 8.80 5.32 -7.01
CA GLN A 129 10.19 5.58 -7.46
C GLN A 129 11.16 4.41 -7.22
N GLY A 130 10.65 3.17 -7.30
CA GLY A 130 11.43 1.96 -7.07
C GLY A 130 11.48 1.48 -5.62
N HIS A 131 10.98 2.24 -4.64
CA HIS A 131 10.87 1.78 -3.26
C HIS A 131 9.95 0.55 -3.14
N ALA A 132 10.27 -0.32 -2.17
CA ALA A 132 9.56 -1.56 -1.88
C ALA A 132 9.28 -2.42 -3.14
N PRO A 133 10.31 -2.88 -3.87
CA PRO A 133 10.17 -3.53 -5.18
C PRO A 133 9.42 -4.88 -5.14
N ASP A 134 9.23 -5.43 -3.95
CA ASP A 134 8.61 -6.73 -3.66
C ASP A 134 7.09 -6.65 -3.44
N VAL A 135 6.47 -5.47 -3.60
CA VAL A 135 5.03 -5.28 -3.43
C VAL A 135 4.43 -4.47 -4.59
N LEU A 136 3.09 -4.47 -4.71
CA LEU A 136 2.38 -3.49 -5.53
C LEU A 136 1.75 -2.43 -4.60
N PRO A 137 2.37 -1.24 -4.47
CA PRO A 137 1.80 -0.15 -3.69
C PRO A 137 0.74 0.61 -4.50
N VAL A 138 -0.26 1.15 -3.83
CA VAL A 138 -1.25 2.10 -4.37
C VAL A 138 -1.35 3.25 -3.39
N MET A 139 -0.76 4.39 -3.75
CA MET A 139 -0.55 5.52 -2.85
C MET A 139 -1.24 6.77 -3.40
N TRP A 140 -2.24 7.28 -2.69
CA TRP A 140 -3.00 8.45 -3.11
C TRP A 140 -2.84 9.60 -2.12
N ARG A 141 -2.46 10.78 -2.63
CA ARG A 141 -2.34 12.02 -1.86
C ARG A 141 -3.57 12.89 -2.12
N SER A 142 -4.32 13.28 -1.09
CA SER A 142 -5.49 14.13 -1.26
C SER A 142 -5.10 15.57 -1.61
N ALA A 143 -4.08 16.12 -0.96
CA ALA A 143 -3.56 17.46 -1.25
C ALA A 143 -2.11 17.58 -0.75
N SER A 144 -1.24 18.28 -1.49
CA SER A 144 0.15 18.45 -1.10
C SER A 144 0.66 19.88 -1.31
N ALA A 145 1.76 20.19 -0.62
CA ALA A 145 2.55 21.39 -0.81
C ALA A 145 4.04 21.04 -0.79
N VAL A 146 4.82 21.75 -1.61
CA VAL A 146 6.28 21.73 -1.51
C VAL A 146 6.74 22.56 -0.32
N ALA A 147 7.88 22.22 0.27
CA ALA A 147 8.42 22.94 1.42
C ALA A 147 9.24 24.17 0.98
N ALA A 148 9.29 25.20 1.83
CA ALA A 148 10.05 26.43 1.65
C ALA A 148 11.54 26.24 2.01
N ARG A 149 12.39 27.19 1.60
CA ARG A 149 13.84 27.24 1.92
C ARG A 149 14.16 27.17 3.42
N ALA A 150 13.23 27.55 4.27
CA ALA A 150 13.39 27.50 5.72
C ALA A 150 13.36 26.06 6.30
N THR A 151 12.98 25.07 5.50
CA THR A 151 12.92 23.65 5.90
C THR A 151 14.32 23.10 6.18
N ARG A 152 14.44 22.32 7.26
CA ARG A 152 15.73 21.77 7.74
C ARG A 152 15.60 20.30 8.11
N VAL A 153 16.67 19.55 7.83
CA VAL A 153 16.92 18.22 8.40
C VAL A 153 18.22 18.30 9.18
N THR A 154 18.20 17.89 10.45
CA THR A 154 19.40 17.70 11.26
C THR A 154 19.45 16.27 11.80
N ILE A 155 20.66 15.72 11.84
CA ILE A 155 20.96 14.41 12.42
C ILE A 155 22.14 14.61 13.36
N ASP A 156 21.94 14.34 14.65
CA ASP A 156 22.87 14.70 15.73
C ASP A 156 23.32 16.17 15.66
N ASP A 157 22.36 17.06 15.47
CA ASP A 157 22.54 18.51 15.31
C ASP A 157 23.37 18.93 14.08
N VAL A 158 23.79 17.99 13.23
CA VAL A 158 24.46 18.27 11.96
C VAL A 158 23.41 18.52 10.88
N PRO A 159 23.39 19.70 10.23
CA PRO A 159 22.44 20.00 9.18
C PRO A 159 22.80 19.32 7.86
N TYR A 160 21.82 18.70 7.21
CA TYR A 160 21.98 18.09 5.89
C TYR A 160 21.20 18.89 4.84
N PRO A 161 21.86 19.32 3.73
CA PRO A 161 21.21 20.12 2.71
C PRO A 161 20.06 19.36 2.03
N ILE A 162 18.94 20.06 1.87
CA ILE A 162 17.78 19.59 1.10
C ILE A 162 17.92 20.14 -0.32
N PRO A 163 17.92 19.30 -1.37
CA PRO A 163 18.02 19.79 -2.75
C PRO A 163 16.83 20.69 -3.12
N VAL A 164 17.04 21.59 -4.08
CA VAL A 164 15.94 22.34 -4.71
C VAL A 164 15.14 21.39 -5.61
N PHE A 165 13.81 21.43 -5.50
CA PHE A 165 12.90 20.67 -6.36
C PHE A 165 12.37 21.52 -7.51
N VAL A 166 11.98 22.76 -7.21
CA VAL A 166 11.46 23.71 -8.19
C VAL A 166 11.95 25.11 -7.84
N GLU A 167 12.37 25.85 -8.86
CA GLU A 167 12.75 27.26 -8.73
C GLU A 167 12.10 28.04 -9.87
N THR A 168 11.28 29.02 -9.49
CA THR A 168 10.68 30.03 -10.36
C THR A 168 11.10 31.41 -9.88
N ALA A 169 10.70 32.47 -10.57
CA ALA A 169 10.98 33.84 -10.13
C ALA A 169 10.40 34.14 -8.72
N ASP A 170 9.27 33.53 -8.38
CA ASP A 170 8.50 33.84 -7.17
C ASP A 170 8.58 32.76 -6.08
N LEU A 171 9.13 31.58 -6.39
CA LEU A 171 9.11 30.43 -5.49
C LEU A 171 10.38 29.59 -5.61
N VAL A 172 10.95 29.23 -4.46
CA VAL A 172 11.93 28.15 -4.35
C VAL A 172 11.37 27.06 -3.46
N GLY A 173 10.93 25.98 -4.08
CA GLY A 173 10.44 24.78 -3.42
C GLY A 173 11.57 23.78 -3.23
N MET A 174 11.76 23.35 -1.99
CA MET A 174 12.75 22.34 -1.62
C MET A 174 12.22 20.94 -1.95
N LYS A 175 13.09 19.94 -2.12
CA LYS A 175 12.72 18.53 -2.29
C LYS A 175 12.26 17.94 -0.94
N ALA A 176 11.19 18.52 -0.42
CA ALA A 176 10.49 18.15 0.78
C ALA A 176 9.02 18.52 0.61
N PHE A 177 8.12 17.71 1.16
CA PHE A 177 6.69 17.78 0.87
C PHE A 177 5.89 17.57 2.13
N TYR A 178 4.86 18.40 2.30
CA TYR A 178 3.77 18.18 3.25
C TYR A 178 2.55 17.70 2.48
N THR A 179 1.89 16.67 2.98
CA THR A 179 0.68 16.11 2.40
C THR A 179 -0.40 16.01 3.47
N ARG A 180 -1.59 16.51 3.14
CA ARG A 180 -2.81 16.30 3.92
C ARG A 180 -3.62 15.20 3.25
N GLY A 181 -3.94 14.15 4.00
CA GLY A 181 -4.64 12.97 3.51
C GLY A 181 -3.74 12.12 2.63
N PHE A 182 -3.32 10.96 3.13
CA PHE A 182 -2.46 10.04 2.41
C PHE A 182 -2.98 8.62 2.59
N ALA A 183 -3.59 8.07 1.55
CA ALA A 183 -4.04 6.69 1.51
C ALA A 183 -2.93 5.78 0.99
N VAL A 184 -2.62 4.71 1.74
CA VAL A 184 -1.56 3.73 1.43
C VAL A 184 -2.17 2.34 1.37
N GLY A 185 -2.35 1.83 0.16
CA GLY A 185 -2.64 0.42 -0.13
C GLY A 185 -1.38 -0.34 -0.50
N ILE A 186 -1.19 -1.54 0.02
CA ILE A 186 -0.08 -2.42 -0.33
C ILE A 186 -0.62 -3.82 -0.60
N VAL A 187 -0.55 -4.27 -1.85
CA VAL A 187 -0.75 -5.69 -2.19
C VAL A 187 0.58 -6.40 -2.01
N ARG A 188 0.67 -7.22 -0.95
CA ARG A 188 1.91 -7.88 -0.53
C ARG A 188 2.15 -9.18 -1.27
N THR A 189 3.42 -9.47 -1.47
CA THR A 189 3.89 -10.80 -1.82
C THR A 189 4.20 -11.58 -0.55
N ARG A 190 3.64 -12.79 -0.41
CA ARG A 190 3.94 -13.69 0.71
C ARG A 190 3.46 -15.11 0.44
N GLY A 191 4.08 -16.07 1.12
CA GLY A 191 3.52 -17.41 1.31
C GLY A 191 2.56 -17.42 2.50
N VAL A 192 1.37 -17.97 2.31
CA VAL A 192 0.38 -18.21 3.36
C VAL A 192 -0.04 -19.67 3.30
N GLU A 193 0.02 -20.34 4.45
CA GLU A 193 -0.61 -21.64 4.66
C GLU A 193 -1.92 -21.44 5.43
N LEU A 194 -2.98 -22.06 4.94
CA LEU A 194 -4.32 -22.04 5.49
C LEU A 194 -4.81 -23.48 5.65
N ASP A 195 -5.13 -23.90 6.86
CA ASP A 195 -5.82 -25.19 7.05
C ASP A 195 -7.32 -24.96 7.02
N LEU A 196 -8.01 -25.54 6.05
CA LEU A 196 -9.47 -25.52 5.96
C LEU A 196 -10.06 -26.35 7.11
N VAL A 197 -10.73 -25.65 8.04
CA VAL A 197 -11.41 -26.24 9.18
C VAL A 197 -12.86 -26.59 8.83
N ALA A 198 -13.54 -25.70 8.12
CA ALA A 198 -14.92 -25.90 7.68
C ALA A 198 -15.18 -25.12 6.40
N ALA A 199 -16.07 -25.65 5.56
CA ALA A 199 -16.62 -24.96 4.40
C ALA A 199 -18.15 -25.03 4.46
N PRO A 200 -18.86 -24.05 3.87
CA PRO A 200 -20.31 -24.09 3.74
C PRO A 200 -20.76 -25.36 2.99
N ALA A 201 -21.78 -26.03 3.53
CA ALA A 201 -22.50 -27.08 2.80
C ALA A 201 -23.41 -26.47 1.72
N GLU A 202 -23.95 -25.30 2.00
CA GLU A 202 -24.81 -24.51 1.12
C GLU A 202 -24.36 -23.06 1.11
N MET A 203 -24.63 -22.34 0.02
CA MET A 203 -24.27 -20.92 -0.10
C MET A 203 -25.36 -20.00 0.47
N THR A 204 -25.77 -20.22 1.71
CA THR A 204 -26.84 -19.45 2.39
C THR A 204 -26.27 -18.49 3.44
N VAL A 205 -27.05 -17.47 3.80
CA VAL A 205 -26.64 -16.46 4.79
C VAL A 205 -26.32 -17.11 6.14
N GLY A 206 -25.22 -16.69 6.78
CA GLY A 206 -24.71 -17.22 8.05
C GLY A 206 -23.80 -18.43 7.92
N GLN A 207 -23.74 -19.07 6.75
CA GLN A 207 -22.75 -20.10 6.46
C GLN A 207 -21.37 -19.48 6.25
N ARG A 208 -20.30 -20.22 6.56
CA ARG A 208 -18.93 -19.68 6.54
C ARG A 208 -17.87 -20.68 6.11
N TRP A 209 -16.80 -20.16 5.53
CA TRP A 209 -15.52 -20.86 5.50
C TRP A 209 -14.75 -20.52 6.78
N SER A 210 -14.09 -21.51 7.38
CA SER A 210 -13.23 -21.34 8.54
C SER A 210 -11.84 -21.89 8.25
N TYR A 211 -10.82 -21.10 8.54
CA TYR A 211 -9.42 -21.41 8.32
C TYR A 211 -8.61 -21.29 9.61
N ARG A 212 -7.57 -22.10 9.74
CA ARG A 212 -6.47 -21.85 10.68
C ARG A 212 -5.29 -21.26 9.91
N GLN A 213 -4.81 -20.10 10.36
CA GLN A 213 -3.72 -19.35 9.75
C GLN A 213 -2.77 -18.85 10.85
N GLY A 214 -1.52 -19.30 10.85
CA GLY A 214 -0.53 -18.87 11.86
C GLY A 214 -1.01 -19.05 13.31
N GLY A 215 -1.68 -20.16 13.60
CA GLY A 215 -2.26 -20.45 14.92
C GLY A 215 -3.55 -19.70 15.27
N ARG A 216 -4.06 -18.83 14.39
CA ARG A 216 -5.31 -18.07 14.58
C ARG A 216 -6.43 -18.58 13.68
N ARG A 217 -7.69 -18.45 14.12
CA ARG A 217 -8.87 -18.74 13.30
C ARG A 217 -9.26 -17.51 12.47
N VAL A 218 -9.57 -17.72 11.20
CA VAL A 218 -10.14 -16.72 10.30
C VAL A 218 -11.36 -17.32 9.62
N ASP A 219 -12.50 -16.64 9.73
CA ASP A 219 -13.77 -17.00 9.14
C ASP A 219 -14.12 -16.02 8.00
N TYR A 220 -14.78 -16.55 6.98
CA TYR A 220 -15.38 -15.81 5.87
C TYR A 220 -16.85 -16.20 5.82
N GLU A 221 -17.73 -15.30 6.29
CA GLU A 221 -19.16 -15.57 6.44
C GLU A 221 -19.96 -14.95 5.29
N ILE A 222 -20.91 -15.70 4.74
CA ILE A 222 -21.90 -15.19 3.79
C ILE A 222 -22.87 -14.31 4.57
N ALA A 223 -22.71 -13.00 4.46
CA ALA A 223 -23.50 -12.03 5.21
C ALA A 223 -24.79 -11.65 4.47
N GLU A 224 -24.77 -11.63 3.14
CA GLU A 224 -25.92 -11.27 2.31
C GLU A 224 -25.96 -12.16 1.07
N ARG A 225 -27.18 -12.43 0.57
CA ARG A 225 -27.41 -13.15 -0.69
C ARG A 225 -28.64 -12.60 -1.41
N GLU A 226 -28.48 -12.34 -2.71
CA GLU A 226 -29.57 -11.98 -3.62
C GLU A 226 -29.39 -12.75 -4.93
N GLY A 227 -30.26 -13.74 -5.20
CA GLY A 227 -30.11 -14.60 -6.37
C GLY A 227 -28.80 -15.40 -6.36
N ASP A 228 -27.94 -15.16 -7.35
CA ASP A 228 -26.58 -15.71 -7.46
C ASP A 228 -25.52 -14.84 -6.78
N ARG A 229 -25.84 -13.59 -6.40
CA ARG A 229 -24.92 -12.66 -5.75
C ARG A 229 -24.79 -12.95 -4.27
N VAL A 230 -23.57 -12.94 -3.77
CA VAL A 230 -23.26 -13.08 -2.34
C VAL A 230 -22.27 -12.02 -1.88
N VAL A 231 -22.45 -11.57 -0.64
CA VAL A 231 -21.50 -10.70 0.07
C VAL A 231 -20.89 -11.51 1.21
N ILE A 232 -19.56 -11.63 1.18
CA ILE A 232 -18.79 -12.42 2.14
C ILE A 232 -17.95 -11.48 2.99
N ARG A 233 -18.05 -11.58 4.32
CA ARG A 233 -17.31 -10.73 5.28
C ARG A 233 -16.29 -11.55 6.06
N ARG A 234 -15.09 -11.01 6.22
CA ARG A 234 -14.03 -11.62 7.02
C ARG A 234 -14.21 -11.31 8.50
N THR A 235 -14.10 -12.32 9.36
CA THR A 235 -14.09 -12.18 10.83
C THR A 235 -13.10 -13.17 11.46
N PRO A 236 -12.40 -12.86 12.56
CA PRO A 236 -12.15 -11.54 13.12
C PRO A 236 -11.09 -10.76 12.33
N GLY A 237 -10.97 -9.45 12.57
CA GLY A 237 -9.85 -8.62 12.11
C GLY A 237 -10.25 -7.56 11.08
N LYS A 238 -9.47 -7.46 9.99
CA LYS A 238 -9.67 -6.44 8.93
C LYS A 238 -11.11 -6.48 8.41
N SER A 239 -11.72 -5.30 8.27
CA SER A 239 -13.01 -5.13 7.60
C SER A 239 -12.80 -5.31 6.10
N GLU A 240 -12.78 -6.57 5.69
CA GLU A 240 -12.67 -7.03 4.32
C GLU A 240 -14.01 -7.61 3.88
N THR A 241 -14.50 -7.15 2.73
CA THR A 241 -15.75 -7.62 2.12
C THR A 241 -15.48 -8.08 0.70
N ILE A 242 -15.96 -9.27 0.35
CA ILE A 242 -15.87 -9.85 -0.99
C ILE A 242 -17.27 -9.88 -1.59
N HIS A 243 -17.42 -9.30 -2.78
CA HIS A 243 -18.62 -9.39 -3.60
C HIS A 243 -18.37 -10.42 -4.69
N ALA A 244 -19.19 -11.47 -4.72
CA ALA A 244 -19.01 -12.59 -5.62
C ALA A 244 -20.34 -13.11 -6.18
N HIS A 245 -20.25 -13.89 -7.24
CA HIS A 245 -21.34 -14.64 -7.83
C HIS A 245 -21.14 -16.14 -7.59
N VAL A 246 -22.23 -16.83 -7.24
CA VAL A 246 -22.29 -18.28 -7.12
C VAL A 246 -22.64 -18.88 -8.46
N SER A 247 -21.79 -19.79 -8.95
CA SER A 247 -22.01 -20.56 -10.17
C SER A 247 -21.80 -22.04 -9.89
N ASP A 248 -22.15 -22.90 -10.85
CA ASP A 248 -21.92 -24.35 -10.76
C ASP A 248 -20.43 -24.69 -10.59
N ASP A 249 -19.54 -23.88 -11.19
CA ASP A 249 -18.08 -24.01 -11.07
C ASP A 249 -17.51 -23.41 -9.76
N GLY A 250 -18.36 -22.78 -8.95
CA GLY A 250 -18.04 -22.19 -7.67
C GLY A 250 -18.16 -20.66 -7.60
N LEU A 251 -17.43 -20.04 -6.68
CA LEU A 251 -17.46 -18.58 -6.48
C LEU A 251 -16.60 -17.84 -7.50
N ARG A 252 -17.19 -16.81 -8.11
CA ARG A 252 -16.55 -15.89 -9.03
C ARG A 252 -16.49 -14.50 -8.38
N ILE A 253 -15.28 -14.03 -8.06
CA ILE A 253 -15.12 -12.78 -7.31
C ILE A 253 -15.19 -11.60 -8.30
N GLY A 254 -16.11 -10.66 -8.07
CA GLY A 254 -16.20 -9.43 -8.87
C GLY A 254 -15.52 -8.24 -8.18
N ARG A 255 -15.54 -8.18 -6.85
CA ARG A 255 -14.93 -7.08 -6.09
C ARG A 255 -14.46 -7.53 -4.72
N ILE A 256 -13.35 -6.95 -4.27
CA ILE A 256 -12.87 -7.03 -2.88
C ILE A 256 -12.74 -5.59 -2.37
N THR A 257 -13.31 -5.31 -1.19
CA THR A 257 -13.16 -4.02 -0.52
C THR A 257 -12.51 -4.19 0.84
N LEU A 258 -11.67 -3.23 1.21
CA LEU A 258 -10.99 -3.18 2.49
C LEU A 258 -11.14 -1.79 3.11
N ALA A 259 -11.68 -1.72 4.32
CA ALA A 259 -11.67 -0.48 5.08
C ALA A 259 -10.27 -0.16 5.61
N SER A 260 -9.96 1.13 5.71
CA SER A 260 -8.74 1.65 6.30
C SER A 260 -8.51 1.10 7.72
N GLY A 261 -7.28 0.67 8.01
CA GLY A 261 -6.82 0.32 9.35
C GLY A 261 -6.48 1.55 10.24
N SER A 262 -6.97 2.72 9.88
CA SER A 262 -6.86 3.97 10.64
C SER A 262 -8.23 4.42 11.13
N GLU A 263 -8.26 5.38 12.05
CA GLU A 263 -9.52 5.96 12.52
C GLU A 263 -10.26 6.74 11.43
N THR A 264 -9.51 7.36 10.52
CA THR A 264 -10.09 7.97 9.32
C THR A 264 -10.61 6.90 8.38
N SER A 265 -11.91 6.97 8.11
CA SER A 265 -12.60 6.11 7.15
C SER A 265 -12.08 6.38 5.74
N SER A 266 -11.79 5.30 5.03
CA SER A 266 -11.46 5.25 3.60
C SER A 266 -11.57 3.79 3.18
N THR A 267 -11.78 3.53 1.90
CA THR A 267 -11.93 2.19 1.34
C THR A 267 -11.02 1.99 0.14
N LEU A 268 -10.27 0.89 0.14
CA LEU A 268 -9.59 0.39 -1.05
C LEU A 268 -10.47 -0.67 -1.71
N SER A 269 -10.62 -0.62 -3.03
CA SER A 269 -11.29 -1.65 -3.82
C SER A 269 -10.34 -2.31 -4.81
N VAL A 270 -10.55 -3.59 -5.05
CA VAL A 270 -10.01 -4.31 -6.21
C VAL A 270 -11.19 -4.91 -6.95
N ASP A 271 -11.41 -4.45 -8.18
CA ASP A 271 -12.52 -4.80 -9.04
C ASP A 271 -12.03 -5.68 -10.19
N PHE A 272 -12.85 -6.64 -10.62
CA PHE A 272 -12.56 -7.57 -11.71
C PHE A 272 -13.70 -7.57 -12.72
N ASP A 273 -13.36 -7.57 -14.01
CA ASP A 273 -14.33 -7.64 -15.11
C ASP A 273 -13.93 -8.73 -16.11
N PRO A 274 -14.76 -9.75 -16.37
CA PRO A 274 -16.04 -10.00 -15.71
C PRO A 274 -15.89 -10.47 -14.25
N PHE A 275 -14.94 -11.36 -13.95
CA PHE A 275 -14.68 -11.88 -12.61
C PHE A 275 -13.25 -12.42 -12.50
N LEU A 276 -12.71 -12.45 -11.29
CA LEU A 276 -11.51 -13.20 -10.99
C LEU A 276 -11.82 -14.72 -11.04
N PRO A 277 -10.97 -15.53 -11.72
CA PRO A 277 -11.13 -16.98 -11.74
C PRO A 277 -10.94 -17.58 -10.34
N ALA A 278 -11.48 -18.78 -10.13
CA ALA A 278 -11.11 -19.59 -8.97
C ALA A 278 -9.62 -19.99 -9.10
N PRO A 279 -8.75 -19.70 -8.10
CA PRO A 279 -7.31 -19.95 -8.21
C PRO A 279 -6.94 -21.44 -8.34
N ALA A 280 -7.82 -22.35 -7.95
CA ALA A 280 -7.62 -23.80 -8.06
C ALA A 280 -7.89 -24.36 -9.47
N ARG A 281 -8.44 -23.55 -10.39
CA ARG A 281 -8.74 -24.00 -11.74
C ARG A 281 -7.47 -23.92 -12.59
N ARG A 282 -7.07 -25.05 -13.18
CA ARG A 282 -6.03 -25.04 -14.21
C ARG A 282 -6.53 -24.21 -15.39
N ALA A 283 -5.84 -23.13 -15.68
CA ALA A 283 -6.08 -22.32 -16.85
C ALA A 283 -4.75 -22.22 -17.63
N SER A 284 -4.83 -22.46 -18.92
CA SER A 284 -3.71 -22.29 -19.84
C SER A 284 -4.21 -21.49 -21.04
N GLY A 285 -3.51 -20.42 -21.39
CA GLY A 285 -3.89 -19.54 -22.48
C GLY A 285 -2.94 -18.36 -22.55
N VAL A 286 -2.96 -17.69 -23.70
CA VAL A 286 -2.19 -16.45 -23.92
C VAL A 286 -3.05 -15.20 -23.75
N ASP A 287 -4.38 -15.36 -23.75
CA ASP A 287 -5.32 -14.25 -23.65
C ASP A 287 -5.68 -13.94 -22.19
N PRO A 288 -5.87 -12.65 -21.83
CA PRO A 288 -6.41 -12.26 -20.54
C PRO A 288 -7.76 -12.92 -20.26
N ILE A 289 -7.94 -13.43 -19.04
CA ILE A 289 -9.20 -14.03 -18.57
C ILE A 289 -10.14 -13.01 -17.93
N SER A 290 -9.58 -11.88 -17.47
CA SER A 290 -10.32 -10.76 -16.87
C SER A 290 -9.43 -9.51 -16.90
N THR A 291 -10.01 -8.33 -16.72
CA THR A 291 -9.29 -7.11 -16.35
C THR A 291 -9.45 -6.84 -14.86
N PHE A 292 -8.55 -6.06 -14.28
CA PHE A 292 -8.69 -5.58 -12.92
C PHE A 292 -8.46 -4.08 -12.81
N CYS A 293 -9.07 -3.45 -11.83
CA CYS A 293 -8.68 -2.13 -11.35
C CYS A 293 -8.58 -2.08 -9.83
N ILE A 294 -7.65 -1.27 -9.33
CA ILE A 294 -7.50 -0.96 -7.91
C ILE A 294 -7.84 0.52 -7.72
N GLY A 295 -8.77 0.78 -6.80
CA GLY A 295 -9.24 2.12 -6.48
C GLY A 295 -9.15 2.45 -5.00
N ILE A 296 -9.19 3.74 -4.69
CA ILE A 296 -9.33 4.26 -3.32
C ILE A 296 -10.46 5.28 -3.33
N ASP A 297 -11.47 5.04 -2.49
CA ASP A 297 -12.68 5.86 -2.39
C ASP A 297 -13.29 6.13 -3.79
N ASP A 298 -13.46 7.40 -4.17
CA ASP A 298 -14.03 7.79 -5.47
C ASP A 298 -13.04 7.67 -6.65
N HIS A 299 -11.77 7.33 -6.39
CA HIS A 299 -10.74 7.16 -7.41
C HIS A 299 -10.64 5.68 -7.81
N THR A 300 -11.53 5.25 -8.71
CA THR A 300 -11.79 3.82 -8.97
C THR A 300 -10.78 3.11 -9.88
N SER A 301 -9.88 3.84 -10.55
CA SER A 301 -8.96 3.28 -11.56
C SER A 301 -7.53 3.81 -11.37
N LEU A 302 -7.00 3.71 -10.15
CA LEU A 302 -5.65 4.16 -9.83
C LEU A 302 -4.58 3.23 -10.41
N VAL A 303 -4.81 1.92 -10.33
CA VAL A 303 -4.01 0.91 -11.04
C VAL A 303 -4.96 0.06 -11.87
N THR A 304 -4.67 -0.17 -13.13
CA THR A 304 -5.46 -1.02 -14.02
C THR A 304 -4.58 -2.06 -14.67
N GLY A 305 -5.15 -3.19 -15.06
CA GLY A 305 -4.39 -4.22 -15.75
C GLY A 305 -5.21 -5.42 -16.16
N SER A 306 -4.49 -6.49 -16.48
CA SER A 306 -5.05 -7.75 -16.94
C SER A 306 -4.77 -8.87 -15.95
N VAL A 307 -5.70 -9.81 -15.87
CA VAL A 307 -5.53 -11.08 -15.17
C VAL A 307 -5.14 -12.11 -16.22
N MET A 308 -3.93 -12.65 -16.13
CA MET A 308 -3.41 -13.66 -17.06
C MET A 308 -3.54 -15.05 -16.43
N PRO A 309 -3.98 -16.06 -17.19
CA PRO A 309 -4.04 -17.43 -16.68
C PRO A 309 -2.63 -18.00 -16.52
N VAL A 310 -2.39 -18.74 -15.45
CA VAL A 310 -1.21 -19.60 -15.31
C VAL A 310 -1.65 -20.98 -14.82
N GLU A 311 -0.85 -22.02 -15.07
CA GLU A 311 -1.26 -23.42 -14.88
C GLU A 311 -1.89 -23.71 -13.50
N THR A 312 -1.41 -23.04 -12.45
CA THR A 312 -1.84 -23.23 -11.06
C THR A 312 -2.14 -21.91 -10.36
N GLY A 313 -2.91 -21.04 -11.03
CA GLY A 313 -3.38 -19.77 -10.47
C GLY A 313 -3.59 -18.71 -11.54
N PHE A 314 -3.18 -17.48 -11.25
CA PHE A 314 -3.22 -16.37 -12.21
C PHE A 314 -2.11 -15.35 -11.90
N GLU A 315 -1.83 -14.49 -12.86
CA GLU A 315 -0.96 -13.33 -12.69
C GLU A 315 -1.76 -12.04 -12.85
N LEU A 316 -1.62 -11.10 -11.92
CA LEU A 316 -2.09 -9.73 -12.11
C LEU A 316 -0.97 -8.94 -12.81
N VAL A 317 -1.23 -8.47 -14.03
CA VAL A 317 -0.28 -7.69 -14.83
C VAL A 317 -0.77 -6.25 -14.92
N PRO A 318 -0.24 -5.31 -14.11
CA PRO A 318 -0.57 -3.90 -14.24
C PRO A 318 -0.18 -3.34 -15.61
N VAL A 319 -1.05 -2.51 -16.16
CA VAL A 319 -0.86 -1.77 -17.42
C VAL A 319 -0.71 -0.29 -17.14
N GLU A 320 -1.59 0.31 -16.34
CA GLU A 320 -1.44 1.68 -15.87
C GLU A 320 -1.44 1.74 -14.34
N PRO A 321 -0.67 2.66 -13.73
CA PRO A 321 0.29 3.56 -14.37
C PRO A 321 1.56 2.83 -14.82
N VAL A 322 2.36 3.44 -15.70
CA VAL A 322 3.60 2.87 -16.25
C VAL A 322 4.54 2.28 -15.19
N TRP A 323 4.71 2.94 -14.04
CA TRP A 323 5.59 2.45 -12.98
C TRP A 323 5.14 1.11 -12.38
N ALA A 324 3.83 0.81 -12.41
CA ALA A 324 3.25 -0.41 -11.87
C ALA A 324 3.53 -1.64 -12.75
N ARG A 325 3.85 -1.44 -14.04
CA ARG A 325 4.08 -2.53 -15.01
C ARG A 325 5.21 -3.49 -14.61
N SER A 326 6.16 -3.00 -13.82
CA SER A 326 7.28 -3.80 -13.29
C SER A 326 6.89 -4.68 -12.08
N ARG A 327 5.65 -4.59 -11.62
CA ARG A 327 5.15 -5.16 -10.36
C ARG A 327 3.99 -6.13 -10.61
N ALA A 328 4.12 -6.97 -11.63
CA ALA A 328 3.16 -8.05 -11.87
C ALA A 328 3.18 -9.04 -10.69
N ILE A 329 1.99 -9.47 -10.25
CA ILE A 329 1.84 -10.36 -9.08
C ILE A 329 1.47 -11.75 -9.58
N ASP A 330 2.41 -12.69 -9.51
CA ASP A 330 2.13 -14.13 -9.71
C ASP A 330 1.51 -14.70 -8.44
N LEU A 331 0.36 -15.34 -8.59
CA LEU A 331 -0.38 -16.00 -7.52
C LEU A 331 -0.53 -17.48 -7.83
N ARG A 332 -0.06 -18.31 -6.90
CA ARG A 332 -0.15 -19.76 -6.96
C ARG A 332 -0.94 -20.30 -5.79
N LEU A 333 -1.91 -21.15 -6.07
CA LEU A 333 -2.66 -21.88 -5.05
C LEU A 333 -2.44 -23.38 -5.26
N THR A 334 -1.92 -24.04 -4.24
CA THR A 334 -1.86 -25.51 -4.17
C THR A 334 -2.69 -26.01 -3.00
N GLN A 335 -3.33 -27.15 -3.17
CA GLN A 335 -4.13 -27.80 -2.13
C GLN A 335 -3.59 -29.22 -1.90
N ASP A 336 -3.37 -29.57 -0.64
CA ASP A 336 -3.06 -30.92 -0.18
C ASP A 336 -3.99 -31.30 0.98
N GLY A 337 -4.96 -32.18 0.70
CA GLY A 337 -6.07 -32.44 1.62
C GLY A 337 -6.83 -31.17 1.99
N ASN A 338 -6.81 -30.83 3.28
CA ASN A 338 -7.42 -29.61 3.83
C ASN A 338 -6.46 -28.43 3.90
N THR A 339 -5.16 -28.63 3.62
CA THR A 339 -4.17 -27.56 3.69
C THR A 339 -4.06 -26.87 2.32
N LEU A 340 -4.27 -25.55 2.33
CA LEU A 340 -4.17 -24.67 1.19
C LEU A 340 -2.91 -23.82 1.34
N ARG A 341 -2.09 -23.76 0.29
CA ARG A 341 -0.89 -22.92 0.24
C ARG A 341 -1.04 -21.91 -0.87
N LEU A 342 -1.21 -20.65 -0.47
CA LEU A 342 -1.22 -19.50 -1.35
C LEU A 342 0.18 -18.89 -1.35
N ARG A 343 0.78 -18.72 -2.52
CA ARG A 343 2.04 -17.99 -2.68
C ARG A 343 1.83 -16.85 -3.64
N SER A 344 2.21 -15.64 -3.23
CA SER A 344 2.32 -14.50 -4.13
C SER A 344 3.76 -14.03 -4.23
N SER A 345 4.17 -13.60 -5.43
CA SER A 345 5.49 -13.02 -5.71
C SER A 345 5.38 -11.94 -6.79
N ILE A 346 6.32 -10.99 -6.81
CA ILE A 346 6.45 -10.09 -7.95
C ILE A 346 7.20 -10.87 -9.03
N SER A 347 6.54 -11.08 -10.18
CA SER A 347 7.16 -11.70 -11.34
C SER A 347 8.30 -10.82 -11.82
N ARG A 348 9.51 -11.37 -11.94
CA ARG A 348 10.60 -10.67 -12.63
C ARG A 348 10.18 -10.49 -14.09
N ALA A 349 10.29 -9.28 -14.62
CA ALA A 349 10.11 -9.00 -16.04
C ALA A 349 11.04 -9.94 -16.86
N GLY A 350 10.48 -10.98 -17.48
CA GLY A 350 11.32 -12.03 -18.07
C GLY A 350 10.66 -13.24 -18.71
N SER A 351 9.35 -13.26 -18.97
CA SER A 351 8.72 -14.41 -19.66
C SER A 351 7.71 -14.07 -20.77
N ALA A 352 7.64 -12.82 -21.20
CA ALA A 352 7.07 -12.48 -22.51
C ALA A 352 7.96 -11.40 -23.16
N GLY A 353 8.59 -11.76 -24.29
CA GLY A 353 9.56 -10.93 -24.99
C GLY A 353 9.00 -9.57 -25.39
N GLY A 354 9.73 -8.51 -25.05
CA GLY A 354 9.41 -7.15 -25.46
C GLY A 354 10.41 -6.18 -24.84
N ILE A 355 11.42 -5.80 -25.63
CA ILE A 355 12.54 -4.94 -25.26
C ILE A 355 12.01 -3.58 -24.75
N ALA A 356 12.19 -3.28 -23.47
CA ALA A 356 11.98 -1.94 -22.92
C ALA A 356 13.33 -1.20 -22.91
N SER A 357 13.56 -0.40 -23.96
CA SER A 357 14.62 0.60 -23.99
C SER A 357 14.25 1.74 -23.03
N CYS A 358 14.96 1.87 -21.93
CA CYS A 358 14.90 3.03 -21.05
C CYS A 358 15.45 4.25 -21.79
N ILE A 359 14.58 5.15 -22.24
CA ILE A 359 14.96 6.52 -22.60
C ILE A 359 14.44 7.45 -21.51
N HIS A 360 15.38 8.01 -20.75
CA HIS A 360 15.15 9.18 -19.90
C HIS A 360 14.64 10.34 -20.76
N GLY A 361 13.37 10.70 -20.59
CA GLY A 361 12.75 11.85 -21.23
C GLY A 361 12.18 12.79 -20.19
N THR A 362 13.00 13.73 -19.72
CA THR A 362 12.56 14.94 -19.02
C THR A 362 11.59 15.70 -19.93
N ARG A 363 10.29 15.62 -19.67
CA ARG A 363 9.30 16.51 -20.30
C ARG A 363 9.27 17.81 -19.50
N ARG A 364 9.92 18.84 -20.05
CA ARG A 364 9.66 20.24 -19.68
C ARG A 364 8.18 20.57 -19.97
N PRO A 365 7.48 21.32 -19.11
CA PRO A 365 6.22 21.94 -19.50
C PRO A 365 6.50 22.98 -20.60
N ARG A 366 5.69 22.96 -21.65
CA ARG A 366 5.67 24.00 -22.69
C ARG A 366 5.10 25.27 -22.07
N ASN A 367 5.88 26.35 -22.10
CA ASN A 367 5.38 27.69 -21.85
C ASN A 367 4.54 28.17 -23.04
N ALA A 368 3.53 28.98 -22.73
CA ALA A 368 2.92 29.92 -23.67
C ALA A 368 3.93 30.98 -24.13
#